data_AF-A0A7W1XEG2-F1
#
_entry.id   AF-A0A7W1XEG2-F1
#
_cell.length_a   1.000
_cell.length_b   1.000
_cell.length_c   1.000
_cell.angle_alpha   90.00
_cell.angle_beta   90.00
_cell.angle_gamma   90.00
#
_symmetry.space_group_name_H-M   'P 1'
#
loop_
_entity.id
_entity.type
_entity.pdbx_description
1 polymer ?
#
loop_
_entity_poly.entity_id
_entity_poly.type
_entity_poly.pdbx_seq_one_letter_code
_entity_poly.pdbx_strand_id
1 'polypeptide(L)'
;MNKQELIERYKTKYAEEPKDWKHPSVNASRQDLFANFIRDLKQLDEPQAEKVEAHLAEHWNEDIGNVLWWDFPVEEPPYCGTPLDEHFPKYKTHFTTIDMPNEIEKPKRWIVKYIRPFVDEFRYYSIGDEIFDITKSSWTSDKEDAYPFTEKEKAEAVALLVDGSVEEV
;
A
#
# COMPACT_ATOMS: atom_id res chain seq x y z
N MET A 1 -22.44 -0.64 -3.34
CA MET A 1 -22.59 -0.23 -4.76
C MET A 1 -21.48 -0.90 -5.53
N ASN A 2 -21.78 -1.70 -6.55
CA ASN A 2 -20.73 -2.43 -7.26
C ASN A 2 -20.08 -1.56 -8.35
N LYS A 3 -18.89 -1.98 -8.82
CA LYS A 3 -18.12 -1.23 -9.84
C LYS A 3 -18.92 -1.01 -11.13
N GLN A 4 -19.72 -1.98 -11.56
CA GLN A 4 -20.47 -1.92 -12.81
C GLN A 4 -21.63 -0.91 -12.75
N GLU A 5 -22.35 -0.88 -11.63
CA GLU A 5 -23.39 0.10 -11.34
C GLU A 5 -22.84 1.52 -11.34
N LEU A 6 -21.64 1.71 -10.76
CA LEU A 6 -20.98 3.00 -10.71
C LEU A 6 -20.61 3.51 -12.11
N ILE A 7 -20.05 2.63 -12.94
CA ILE A 7 -19.68 2.93 -14.32
C ILE A 7 -20.91 3.38 -15.13
N GLU A 8 -22.01 2.63 -15.06
CA GLU A 8 -23.23 2.97 -15.79
C GLU A 8 -23.85 4.28 -15.30
N ARG A 9 -23.86 4.52 -13.98
CA ARG A 9 -24.35 5.79 -13.39
C ARG A 9 -23.60 7.00 -13.93
N TYR A 10 -22.26 6.94 -14.01
CA TYR A 10 -21.46 8.08 -14.48
C TYR A 10 -21.50 8.23 -16.01
N LYS A 11 -21.66 7.15 -16.78
CA LYS A 11 -21.92 7.24 -18.23
C LYS A 11 -23.22 8.00 -18.53
N THR A 12 -24.29 7.68 -17.81
CA THR A 12 -25.59 8.37 -17.97
C THR A 12 -25.47 9.85 -17.63
N LYS A 13 -24.86 10.18 -16.49
CA LYS A 13 -24.66 11.59 -16.09
C LYS A 13 -23.82 12.37 -17.10
N TYR A 14 -22.78 11.76 -17.66
CA TYR A 14 -21.96 12.39 -18.70
C TYR A 14 -22.74 12.63 -20.00
N ALA A 15 -23.70 11.76 -20.34
CA ALA A 15 -24.55 11.92 -21.51
C ALA A 15 -25.61 13.04 -21.33
N GLU A 16 -26.05 13.30 -20.10
CA GLU A 16 -27.02 14.33 -19.74
C GLU A 16 -26.41 15.74 -19.67
N GLU A 17 -25.09 15.87 -19.51
CA GLU A 17 -24.45 17.18 -19.37
C GLU A 17 -24.51 18.03 -20.66
N PRO A 18 -24.83 19.34 -20.55
CA PRO A 18 -24.72 20.27 -21.69
C PRO A 18 -23.27 20.32 -22.19
N LYS A 19 -23.08 20.13 -23.50
CA LYS A 19 -21.75 20.16 -24.15
C LYS A 19 -21.14 21.57 -24.28
N ASP A 20 -21.90 22.61 -23.95
CA ASP A 20 -21.42 23.99 -24.03
C ASP A 20 -20.56 24.35 -22.81
N TRP A 21 -19.25 24.22 -22.99
CA TRP A 21 -18.24 24.47 -21.97
C TRP A 21 -18.14 25.95 -21.51
N LYS A 22 -18.79 26.89 -22.22
CA LYS A 22 -18.74 28.32 -21.89
C LYS A 22 -19.79 28.74 -20.87
N HIS A 23 -20.74 27.88 -20.53
CA HIS A 23 -21.79 28.22 -19.58
C HIS A 23 -21.31 28.05 -18.12
N PRO A 24 -21.38 29.08 -17.26
CA PRO A 24 -20.87 29.00 -15.89
C PRO A 24 -21.47 27.86 -15.06
N SER A 25 -22.74 27.51 -15.30
CA SER A 25 -23.38 26.38 -14.60
C SER A 25 -22.82 25.02 -15.01
N VAL A 26 -22.22 24.89 -16.19
CA VAL A 26 -21.58 23.64 -16.66
C VAL A 26 -20.27 23.42 -15.91
N ASN A 27 -19.54 24.48 -15.57
CA ASN A 27 -18.32 24.38 -14.77
C ASN A 27 -18.61 23.96 -13.32
N ALA A 28 -19.66 24.52 -12.70
CA ALA A 28 -20.09 24.13 -11.35
C ALA A 28 -20.59 22.67 -11.32
N SER A 29 -21.43 22.28 -12.29
CA SER A 29 -21.92 20.89 -12.45
C SER A 29 -20.79 19.88 -12.57
N ARG A 30 -19.74 20.21 -13.36
CA ARG A 30 -18.57 19.34 -13.52
C ARG A 30 -17.78 19.18 -12.22
N GLN A 31 -17.55 20.27 -11.49
CA GLN A 31 -16.86 20.20 -10.19
C GLN A 31 -17.61 19.30 -9.21
N ASP A 32 -18.94 19.41 -9.16
CA ASP A 32 -19.77 18.55 -8.32
C ASP A 32 -19.74 17.08 -8.78
N LEU A 33 -19.75 16.82 -10.09
CA LEU A 33 -19.58 15.47 -10.63
C LEU A 33 -18.25 14.85 -10.24
N PHE A 34 -17.15 15.61 -10.36
CA PHE A 34 -15.82 15.14 -9.97
C PHE A 34 -15.74 14.86 -8.47
N ALA A 35 -16.28 15.75 -7.62
CA ALA A 35 -16.31 15.55 -6.18
C ALA A 35 -17.11 14.31 -5.79
N ASN A 36 -18.28 14.10 -6.40
CA ASN A 36 -19.09 12.91 -6.20
C ASN A 36 -18.37 11.65 -6.69
N PHE A 37 -17.68 11.70 -7.83
CA PHE A 37 -16.93 10.58 -8.39
C PHE A 37 -15.81 10.14 -7.45
N ILE A 38 -15.02 11.08 -6.94
CA ILE A 38 -13.95 10.80 -5.97
C ILE A 38 -14.53 10.19 -4.69
N ARG A 39 -15.64 10.72 -4.17
CA ARG A 39 -16.30 10.15 -2.98
C ARG A 39 -16.76 8.72 -3.22
N ASP A 40 -17.44 8.48 -4.35
CA ASP A 40 -18.00 7.17 -4.65
C ASP A 40 -16.89 6.14 -4.94
N LEU A 41 -15.74 6.56 -5.49
CA LEU A 41 -14.54 5.72 -5.61
C LEU A 41 -13.93 5.36 -4.26
N LYS A 42 -13.83 6.32 -3.33
CA LYS A 42 -13.33 6.05 -1.97
C LYS A 42 -14.20 5.04 -1.24
N GLN A 43 -15.52 5.07 -1.43
CA GLN A 43 -16.43 4.07 -0.87
C GLN A 43 -16.26 2.68 -1.51
N LEU A 44 -15.77 2.61 -2.75
CA LEU A 44 -15.46 1.34 -3.42
C LEU A 44 -14.16 0.72 -2.90
N ASP A 45 -13.17 1.56 -2.58
CA ASP A 45 -11.90 1.13 -1.97
C ASP A 45 -12.02 0.79 -0.48
N GLU A 46 -12.98 1.40 0.23
CA GLU A 46 -13.33 0.91 1.56
C GLU A 46 -13.74 -0.55 1.43
N PRO A 47 -13.14 -1.48 2.21
CA PRO A 47 -13.49 -2.88 2.16
C PRO A 47 -14.98 -2.98 2.48
N GLN A 48 -15.78 -3.15 1.44
CA GLN A 48 -17.17 -3.53 1.55
C GLN A 48 -17.12 -4.92 2.14
N ALA A 49 -17.02 -5.02 3.47
CA ALA A 49 -16.74 -6.26 4.19
C ALA A 49 -17.63 -7.34 3.61
N GLU A 50 -17.03 -8.15 2.73
CA GLU A 50 -17.77 -9.10 1.95
C GLU A 50 -18.35 -10.06 2.99
N LYS A 51 -19.67 -10.18 3.00
CA LYS A 51 -20.33 -11.01 4.01
C LYS A 51 -19.86 -12.43 3.76
N VAL A 52 -18.96 -12.92 4.60
CA VAL A 52 -18.47 -14.30 4.51
C VAL A 52 -19.61 -15.21 4.95
N GLU A 53 -20.09 -16.03 4.02
CA GLU A 53 -21.16 -16.99 4.27
C GLU A 53 -20.58 -18.24 4.92
N ALA A 54 -21.25 -18.74 5.96
CA ALA A 54 -20.91 -20.01 6.58
C ALA A 54 -21.61 -21.15 5.81
N HIS A 55 -20.83 -22.13 5.37
CA HIS A 55 -21.30 -23.31 4.67
C HIS A 55 -21.55 -24.47 5.64
N LEU A 56 -22.49 -25.35 5.34
CA LEU A 56 -22.70 -26.58 6.13
C LEU A 56 -21.47 -27.49 6.08
N ALA A 57 -21.19 -28.18 7.18
CA ALA A 57 -20.07 -29.12 7.30
C ALA A 57 -19.99 -30.16 6.17
N GLU A 58 -21.14 -30.60 5.65
CA GLU A 58 -21.25 -31.59 4.57
C GLU A 58 -20.67 -31.10 3.23
N HIS A 59 -20.55 -29.78 3.04
CA HIS A 59 -19.96 -29.21 1.83
C HIS A 59 -18.44 -29.15 1.88
N TRP A 60 -17.83 -29.48 3.03
CA TRP A 60 -16.38 -29.52 3.14
C TRP A 60 -15.82 -30.77 2.46
N ASN A 61 -14.67 -30.61 1.82
CA ASN A 61 -13.88 -31.72 1.29
C ASN A 61 -12.38 -31.39 1.41
N GLU A 62 -11.53 -32.41 1.25
CA GLU A 62 -10.08 -32.29 1.43
C GLU A 62 -9.42 -31.25 0.53
N ASP A 63 -9.98 -30.98 -0.67
CA ASP A 63 -9.44 -30.00 -1.61
C ASP A 63 -9.61 -28.55 -1.12
N ILE A 64 -10.57 -28.29 -0.21
CA ILE A 64 -10.75 -26.98 0.43
C ILE A 64 -9.65 -26.73 1.47
N GLY A 65 -9.21 -27.79 2.16
CA GLY A 65 -8.17 -27.70 3.19
C GLY A 65 -8.66 -27.03 4.48
N ASN A 66 -7.78 -26.21 5.07
CA ASN A 66 -8.02 -25.59 6.38
C ASN A 66 -9.09 -24.51 6.30
N VAL A 67 -10.03 -24.58 7.23
CA VAL A 67 -11.15 -23.63 7.33
C VAL A 67 -11.41 -23.28 8.79
N LEU A 68 -12.26 -22.27 9.02
CA LEU A 68 -12.75 -21.93 10.35
C LEU A 68 -14.09 -22.64 10.58
N TRP A 69 -14.16 -23.49 11.60
CA TRP A 69 -15.30 -24.30 11.95
C TRP A 69 -16.12 -23.68 13.08
N TRP A 70 -17.41 -23.49 12.83
CA TRP A 70 -18.35 -22.78 13.68
C TRP A 70 -19.40 -23.71 14.27
N ASP A 71 -19.90 -23.32 15.43
CA ASP A 71 -21.16 -23.79 15.98
C ASP A 71 -22.14 -22.62 16.02
N PHE A 72 -23.43 -22.89 15.80
CA PHE A 72 -24.48 -21.89 15.78
C PHE A 72 -25.59 -22.28 16.78
N PRO A 73 -25.96 -21.39 17.72
CA PRO A 73 -25.43 -20.03 17.92
C PRO A 73 -23.94 -20.02 18.35
N VAL A 74 -23.24 -18.92 18.06
CA VAL A 74 -21.80 -18.81 18.37
C VAL A 74 -21.60 -18.68 19.87
N GLU A 75 -21.24 -19.78 20.53
CA GLU A 75 -20.94 -19.83 21.97
C GLU A 75 -19.43 -19.82 22.26
N GLU A 76 -18.63 -20.33 21.33
CA GLU A 76 -17.18 -20.45 21.45
C GLU A 76 -16.47 -20.00 20.16
N PRO A 77 -15.17 -19.66 20.22
CA PRO A 77 -14.40 -19.34 19.03
C PRO A 77 -14.39 -20.51 18.01
N PRO A 78 -14.19 -20.21 16.72
CA PRO A 78 -14.11 -21.22 15.70
C PRO A 78 -12.86 -22.09 15.89
N TYR A 79 -12.97 -23.36 15.51
CA TYR A 79 -11.81 -24.23 15.38
C TYR A 79 -11.14 -24.00 14.02
N CYS A 80 -9.82 -23.80 13.99
CA CYS A 80 -9.06 -23.63 12.75
C CYS A 80 -8.38 -24.95 12.39
N GLY A 81 -8.69 -25.52 11.22
CA GLY A 81 -8.12 -26.79 10.78
C GLY A 81 -9.06 -27.60 9.90
N THR A 82 -8.96 -28.93 10.00
CA THR A 82 -9.76 -29.89 9.22
C THR A 82 -10.50 -30.89 10.10
N PRO A 83 -11.58 -31.52 9.61
CA PRO A 83 -12.26 -32.62 10.30
C PRO A 83 -11.40 -33.88 10.49
N LEU A 84 -10.27 -33.97 9.79
CA LEU A 84 -9.33 -35.08 9.87
C LEU A 84 -8.34 -34.94 11.04
N ASP A 85 -8.31 -33.78 11.69
CA ASP A 85 -7.41 -33.52 12.80
C ASP A 85 -7.81 -34.35 14.05
N GLU A 86 -6.83 -34.88 14.78
CA GLU A 86 -7.05 -35.77 15.93
C GLU A 86 -7.96 -35.15 17.01
N HIS A 87 -7.85 -33.83 17.20
CA HIS A 87 -8.56 -33.06 18.21
C HIS A 87 -9.76 -32.29 17.63
N PHE A 88 -10.25 -32.67 16.45
CA PHE A 88 -11.37 -31.98 15.79
C PHE A 88 -12.66 -32.07 16.64
N PRO A 89 -13.30 -30.94 16.98
CA PRO A 89 -14.56 -30.94 17.70
C PRO A 89 -15.71 -31.38 16.77
N LYS A 90 -16.18 -32.61 16.93
CA LYS A 90 -17.19 -33.23 16.04
C LYS A 90 -18.57 -32.56 16.02
N TYR A 91 -18.84 -31.66 16.97
CA TYR A 91 -20.11 -30.94 17.07
C TYR A 91 -20.15 -29.67 16.19
N LYS A 92 -19.03 -29.27 15.55
CA LYS A 92 -19.02 -28.13 14.63
C LYS A 92 -19.92 -28.42 13.42
N THR A 93 -20.81 -27.47 13.10
CA THR A 93 -21.88 -27.66 12.11
C THR A 93 -21.64 -26.91 10.80
N HIS A 94 -20.85 -25.84 10.83
CA HIS A 94 -20.60 -24.98 9.69
C HIS A 94 -19.13 -24.62 9.56
N PHE A 95 -18.70 -24.16 8.38
CA PHE A 95 -17.36 -23.64 8.16
C PHE A 95 -17.35 -22.39 7.29
N THR A 96 -16.30 -21.57 7.41
CA THR A 96 -15.99 -20.46 6.50
C THR A 96 -14.56 -20.63 5.97
N THR A 97 -14.32 -20.32 4.70
CA THR A 97 -12.98 -20.37 4.10
C THR A 97 -12.05 -19.33 4.72
N ILE A 98 -10.75 -19.61 4.72
CA ILE A 98 -9.71 -18.68 5.16
C ILE A 98 -9.13 -18.00 3.92
N ASP A 99 -9.46 -16.72 3.75
CA ASP A 99 -8.90 -15.94 2.65
C ASP A 99 -7.45 -15.58 2.94
N MET A 100 -6.56 -15.90 2.00
CA MET A 100 -5.15 -15.58 2.12
C MET A 100 -4.96 -14.06 1.97
N PRO A 101 -4.16 -13.42 2.84
CA PRO A 101 -3.92 -11.99 2.72
C PRO A 101 -3.17 -11.69 1.41
N ASN A 102 -3.67 -10.72 0.65
CA ASN A 102 -3.05 -10.28 -0.61
C ASN A 102 -1.80 -9.42 -0.37
N GLU A 103 -1.70 -8.77 0.79
CA GLU A 103 -0.57 -7.92 1.18
C GLU A 103 -0.03 -8.36 2.53
N ILE A 104 1.29 -8.24 2.69
CA ILE A 104 1.99 -8.50 3.94
C ILE A 104 2.40 -7.15 4.51
N GLU A 105 2.28 -6.99 5.83
CA GLU A 105 2.78 -5.81 6.53
C GLU A 105 4.28 -5.62 6.20
N LYS A 106 4.60 -4.50 5.56
CA LYS A 106 5.98 -4.17 5.23
C LYS A 106 6.67 -3.78 6.54
N PRO A 107 7.80 -4.41 6.90
CA PRO A 107 8.54 -3.99 8.08
C PRO A 107 8.97 -2.53 7.89
N LYS A 108 8.90 -1.76 8.97
CA LYS A 108 9.34 -0.36 8.99
C LYS A 108 10.78 -0.27 8.50
N ARG A 109 11.02 0.62 7.53
CA ARG A 109 12.36 0.96 7.07
C ARG A 109 12.65 2.41 7.38
N TRP A 110 13.91 2.71 7.57
CA TRP A 110 14.39 4.07 7.77
C TRP A 110 15.37 4.39 6.67
N ILE A 111 15.23 5.54 6.04
CA ILE A 111 16.20 6.03 5.08
C ILE A 111 16.91 7.23 5.71
N VAL A 112 18.24 7.19 5.71
CA VAL A 112 19.04 8.38 6.03
C VAL A 112 19.30 9.11 4.72
N LYS A 113 18.80 10.33 4.62
CA LYS A 113 19.14 11.27 3.55
C LYS A 113 20.27 12.16 4.03
N TYR A 114 21.26 12.36 3.17
CA TYR A 114 22.25 13.39 3.40
C TYR A 114 22.64 14.08 2.10
N ILE A 115 22.77 15.39 2.20
CA ILE A 115 23.38 16.20 1.16
C ILE A 115 24.87 16.17 1.45
N ARG A 116 25.67 15.48 0.64
CA ARG A 116 27.13 15.61 0.76
C ARG A 116 27.43 17.11 0.69
N PRO A 117 28.05 17.73 1.72
CA PRO A 117 28.62 19.05 1.57
C PRO A 117 29.55 18.88 0.38
N PHE A 118 29.43 19.82 -0.55
CA PHE A 118 30.31 19.93 -1.68
C PHE A 118 31.73 20.12 -1.13
N VAL A 119 32.39 19.04 -0.73
CA VAL A 119 33.79 19.05 -0.40
C VAL A 119 34.45 19.11 -1.76
N ASP A 120 34.70 20.34 -2.17
CA ASP A 120 35.79 20.73 -3.04
C ASP A 120 37.15 20.37 -2.38
N GLU A 121 37.26 19.18 -1.79
CA GLU A 121 38.50 18.55 -1.33
C GLU A 121 39.11 17.80 -2.52
N PHE A 122 39.35 18.50 -3.62
CA PHE A 122 40.65 18.33 -4.25
C PHE A 122 41.68 18.91 -3.27
N ARG A 123 42.06 18.11 -2.27
CA ARG A 123 43.33 18.32 -1.59
C ARG A 123 44.38 18.31 -2.68
N TYR A 124 44.89 19.50 -2.98
CA TYR A 124 46.05 19.74 -3.82
C TYR A 124 47.20 18.89 -3.27
N TYR A 125 47.38 17.69 -3.83
CA TYR A 125 48.69 17.06 -3.83
C TYR A 125 49.34 17.50 -5.13
N SER A 126 50.11 18.59 -5.06
CA SER A 126 51.07 18.90 -6.10
C SER A 126 52.16 17.82 -6.06
N ILE A 127 52.18 16.96 -7.08
CA ILE A 127 53.36 16.18 -7.43
C ILE A 127 54.05 16.96 -8.56
N GLY A 128 54.97 17.85 -8.19
CA GLY A 128 55.75 18.66 -9.16
C GLY A 128 54.98 19.82 -9.82
N ASP A 129 55.68 20.55 -10.69
CA ASP A 129 55.29 21.83 -11.32
C ASP A 129 54.15 21.75 -12.36
N GLU A 130 53.35 20.69 -12.37
CA GLU A 130 52.21 20.56 -13.31
C GLU A 130 50.87 20.75 -12.58
N ILE A 131 50.18 21.83 -12.93
CA ILE A 131 48.77 22.07 -12.54
C ILE A 131 47.88 21.29 -13.53
N PHE A 132 47.26 20.21 -13.07
CA PHE A 132 46.21 19.53 -13.84
C PHE A 132 44.89 20.28 -13.70
N ASP A 133 44.48 20.97 -14.77
CA ASP A 133 43.18 21.63 -14.88
C ASP A 133 42.08 20.59 -15.17
N ILE A 134 41.36 20.18 -14.13
CA ILE A 134 40.20 19.29 -14.22
C ILE A 134 38.91 20.12 -14.35
N THR A 135 38.90 21.17 -15.18
CA THR A 135 37.65 21.84 -15.60
C THR A 135 36.85 21.03 -16.63
N LYS A 136 37.22 19.77 -16.90
CA LYS A 136 36.56 18.89 -17.88
C LYS A 136 36.17 17.52 -17.33
N SER A 137 35.22 17.49 -16.40
CA SER A 137 34.24 16.41 -16.20
C SER A 137 33.45 16.75 -14.95
N SER A 138 32.16 16.58 -14.80
CA SER A 138 31.07 16.06 -15.61
C SER A 138 29.85 16.28 -14.71
N TRP A 139 28.73 16.74 -15.25
CA TRP A 139 27.39 16.72 -14.63
C TRP A 139 27.28 15.88 -13.34
N THR A 140 27.43 16.50 -12.17
CA THR A 140 27.11 15.86 -10.89
C THR A 140 25.72 16.30 -10.52
N SER A 141 24.74 15.50 -10.93
CA SER A 141 23.39 15.50 -10.36
C SER A 141 23.49 15.60 -8.85
N ASP A 142 22.72 16.50 -8.22
CA ASP A 142 22.42 16.54 -6.80
C ASP A 142 21.75 15.22 -6.39
N LYS A 143 22.53 14.14 -6.30
CA LYS A 143 22.03 12.84 -5.87
C LYS A 143 22.01 12.89 -4.36
N GLU A 144 20.81 13.10 -3.82
CA GLU A 144 20.51 12.73 -2.44
C GLU A 144 20.91 11.25 -2.26
N ASP A 145 22.02 11.02 -1.58
CA ASP A 145 22.42 9.65 -1.24
C ASP A 145 21.51 9.20 -0.08
N ALA A 146 20.77 8.12 -0.34
CA ALA A 146 19.79 7.55 0.57
C ALA A 146 20.27 6.17 1.03
N TYR A 147 20.49 6.01 2.33
CA TYR A 147 20.91 4.73 2.93
C TYR A 147 19.75 4.05 3.65
N PRO A 148 19.34 2.83 3.26
CA PRO A 148 18.25 2.12 3.92
C PRO A 148 18.72 1.39 5.19
N PHE A 149 17.87 1.42 6.22
CA PHE A 149 18.07 0.77 7.52
C PHE A 149 16.80 0.04 7.95
N THR A 150 16.99 -1.03 8.70
CA THR A 150 15.93 -1.84 9.33
C THR A 150 15.83 -1.61 10.84
N GLU A 151 16.62 -0.70 11.39
CA GLU A 151 16.57 -0.30 12.80
C GLU A 151 16.71 1.21 12.89
N LYS A 152 15.78 1.85 13.62
CA LYS A 152 15.75 3.30 13.80
C LYS A 152 17.04 3.83 14.42
N GLU A 153 17.53 3.17 15.46
CA GLU A 153 18.72 3.59 16.22
C GLU A 153 19.97 3.64 15.33
N LYS A 154 20.10 2.69 14.40
CA LYS A 154 21.20 2.67 13.41
C LYS A 154 21.06 3.80 12.40
N ALA A 155 19.84 4.07 11.94
CA ALA A 155 19.58 5.18 11.03
C ALA A 155 19.88 6.52 11.71
N GLU A 156 19.47 6.72 12.96
CA GLU A 156 19.74 7.94 13.73
C GLU A 156 21.23 8.12 14.03
N ALA A 157 21.92 7.05 14.39
CA ALA A 157 23.37 7.08 14.58
C ALA A 157 24.10 7.47 13.29
N VAL A 158 23.69 6.91 12.14
CA VAL A 158 24.28 7.27 10.84
C VAL A 158 23.90 8.69 10.44
N ALA A 159 22.65 9.12 10.63
CA ALA A 159 22.23 10.49 10.37
C ALA A 159 23.04 11.51 11.18
N LEU A 160 23.34 11.21 12.44
CA LEU A 160 24.21 12.05 13.26
C LEU A 160 25.65 12.10 12.70
N LEU A 161 26.19 10.96 12.24
CA LEU A 161 27.54 10.89 11.67
C LEU A 161 27.65 11.64 10.35
N VAL A 162 26.62 11.55 9.52
CA VAL A 162 26.61 12.17 8.21
C VAL A 162 25.94 13.53 8.23
N ASP A 163 25.55 14.13 9.35
CA ASP A 163 24.77 15.39 9.37
C ASP A 163 23.53 15.36 8.43
N GLY A 164 22.86 14.21 8.39
CA GLY A 164 21.71 13.90 7.57
C GLY A 164 20.39 13.85 8.35
N SER A 165 19.29 13.56 7.66
CA SER A 165 17.95 13.37 8.24
C SER A 165 17.47 11.93 8.07
N VAL A 166 16.64 11.46 9.02
CA VAL A 166 16.02 10.13 8.98
C VAL A 166 14.56 10.27 8.57
N GLU A 167 14.13 9.49 7.58
CA GLU A 167 12.73 9.35 7.16
C GLU A 167 12.26 7.90 7.31
N GLU A 168 11.03 7.67 7.81
CA GLU A 168 10.39 6.36 7.86
C GLU A 168 9.73 6.05 6.50
N VAL A 169 9.93 4.83 6.00
CA VAL A 169 9.56 4.38 4.64
C VAL A 169 8.91 3.01 4.66
#